data_AF-A0A7J3ABX0-F1
#
_entry.id   AF-A0A7J3ABX0-F1
#
_cell.length_a   1.000
_cell.length_b   1.000
_cell.length_c   1.000
_cell.angle_alpha   90.00
_cell.angle_beta   90.00
_cell.angle_gamma   90.00
#
_symmetry.space_group_name_H-M   'P 1'
#
loop_
_entity.id
_entity.type
_entity.pdbx_description
1 polymer ?
#
loop_
_entity_poly.entity_id
_entity_poly.type
_entity_poly.pdbx_seq_one_letter_code
_entity_poly.pdbx_strand_id
1 'polypeptide(L)'
;MINYRIAGEKCDLAEALRTLDIECRKCIPLTPLECITRCDFWRLKNELRKLRGVMEKSNFMKELFNTLKNETRLQILKAIVNDGHSAGKRGHDFREVECMDGKSSIYDEYLQSLAAVGLAAENMNQRFYATVFGCILAKRLDGFADLIRFLPANSECYEETLLTSLLQGPKTFKNLASLVSPNIAPRILKRLKTAGLIEPPEEKDYVSFFRSKRDPEKETLSIVERKVYNAIPECGISARKLSEKTGVSLRRIYVHLRRLKGKKLVFIRRTPKTYRLTTKGLKLASLLRKLQELVEEIWKSSEQLDNSKNA
;
A
#
# COMPACT_ATOMS: atom_id res chain seq x y z
N MET A 1 26.54 8.95 11.95
CA MET A 1 27.10 8.05 10.91
C MET A 1 26.42 6.69 10.88
N ILE A 2 26.10 6.08 12.03
CA ILE A 2 25.47 4.75 12.11
C ILE A 2 24.15 4.65 11.33
N ASN A 3 23.24 5.62 11.48
CA ASN A 3 21.95 5.62 10.77
C ASN A 3 22.12 5.52 9.25
N TYR A 4 23.16 6.14 8.71
CA TYR A 4 23.47 6.16 7.28
C TYR A 4 24.21 4.92 6.79
N ARG A 5 25.06 4.30 7.63
CA ARG A 5 25.68 3.00 7.35
C ARG A 5 24.61 1.90 7.30
N ILE A 6 23.74 1.83 8.32
CA ILE A 6 22.62 0.88 8.38
C ILE A 6 21.67 1.07 7.20
N ALA A 7 21.39 2.31 6.80
CA ALA A 7 20.51 2.57 5.66
C ALA A 7 21.23 2.44 4.29
N GLY A 8 22.57 2.41 4.24
CA GLY A 8 23.38 2.48 3.01
C GLY A 8 23.79 1.13 2.45
N GLU A 9 23.98 0.14 3.32
CA GLU A 9 24.21 -1.24 2.94
C GLU A 9 22.88 -1.99 2.92
N LYS A 10 22.71 -3.00 2.06
CA LYS A 10 21.60 -3.97 2.17
C LYS A 10 21.76 -4.87 3.42
N CYS A 11 22.36 -4.35 4.49
CA CYS A 11 22.49 -5.04 5.74
C CYS A 11 21.10 -5.13 6.37
N ASP A 12 20.73 -6.35 6.72
CA ASP A 12 19.58 -6.62 7.58
C ASP A 12 19.75 -5.77 8.86
N LEU A 13 18.73 -4.97 9.21
CA LEU A 13 18.76 -4.14 10.40
C LEU A 13 19.09 -5.00 11.64
N ALA A 14 18.62 -6.25 11.68
CA ALA A 14 18.92 -7.19 12.75
C ALA A 14 20.39 -7.64 12.79
N GLU A 15 21.07 -7.73 11.64
CA GLU A 15 22.51 -8.02 11.58
C GLU A 15 23.34 -6.82 12.03
N ALA A 16 23.01 -5.62 11.54
CA ALA A 16 23.69 -4.40 11.97
C ALA A 16 23.53 -4.15 13.48
N LEU A 17 22.34 -4.42 14.03
CA LEU A 17 22.09 -4.32 15.47
C LEU A 17 22.90 -5.35 16.29
N ARG A 18 23.06 -6.57 15.79
CA ARG A 18 23.88 -7.60 16.46
C ARG A 18 25.36 -7.22 16.49
N THR A 19 25.90 -6.71 15.40
CA THR A 19 27.30 -6.24 15.36
C THR A 19 27.52 -5.09 16.35
N LEU A 20 26.61 -4.12 16.40
CA LEU A 20 26.71 -3.01 17.33
C LEU A 20 26.54 -3.44 18.80
N ASP A 21 25.72 -4.45 19.09
CA ASP A 21 25.60 -5.01 20.45
C ASP A 21 26.92 -5.66 20.89
N ILE A 22 27.58 -6.42 20.01
CA ILE A 22 28.89 -7.02 20.28
C ILE A 22 29.95 -5.94 20.55
N GLU A 23 29.96 -4.87 19.76
CA GLU A 23 30.86 -3.73 19.97
C GLU A 23 30.54 -3.01 21.28
N CYS A 24 29.26 -2.81 21.61
CA CYS A 24 28.85 -2.18 22.85
C CYS A 24 29.24 -2.99 24.09
N ARG A 25 29.13 -4.33 24.05
CA ARG A 25 29.55 -5.21 25.17
C ARG A 25 31.05 -5.13 25.46
N LYS A 26 31.85 -4.78 24.45
CA LYS A 26 33.30 -4.58 24.58
C LYS A 26 33.67 -3.15 24.99
N CYS A 27 32.69 -2.23 25.04
CA CYS A 27 32.93 -0.85 25.39
C CYS A 27 33.07 -0.69 26.91
N ILE A 28 34.10 0.05 27.34
CA ILE A 28 34.32 0.42 28.74
C ILE A 28 34.11 1.94 28.83
N PRO A 29 32.88 2.41 29.09
CA PRO A 29 32.62 3.84 29.21
C PRO A 29 33.25 4.37 30.50
N LEU A 30 33.80 5.59 30.49
CA LEU A 30 34.34 6.19 31.71
C LEU A 30 33.20 6.59 32.66
N THR A 31 32.03 6.94 32.11
CA THR A 31 30.80 7.19 32.88
C THR A 31 29.53 6.80 32.11
N PRO A 32 28.39 6.56 32.80
CA PRO A 32 27.09 6.38 32.14
C PRO A 32 26.66 7.57 31.26
N LEU A 33 27.06 8.79 31.62
CA LEU A 33 26.76 10.00 30.86
C LEU A 33 27.44 10.01 29.49
N GLU A 34 28.66 9.47 29.38
CA GLU A 34 29.33 9.32 28.08
C GLU A 34 28.58 8.34 27.17
N CYS A 35 28.04 7.26 27.73
CA CYS A 35 27.23 6.32 26.95
C CYS A 35 25.95 7.01 26.44
N ILE A 36 25.26 7.78 27.28
CA ILE A 36 24.03 8.50 26.90
C ILE A 36 24.28 9.57 25.84
N THR A 37 25.38 10.31 25.97
CA THR A 37 25.64 11.50 25.15
C THR A 37 26.44 11.23 23.88
N ARG A 38 27.30 10.19 23.87
CA ARG A 38 28.28 9.94 22.80
C ARG A 38 28.20 8.55 22.17
N CYS A 39 27.47 7.59 22.75
CA CYS A 39 27.36 6.25 22.18
C CYS A 39 26.27 6.19 21.10
N ASP A 40 26.67 5.97 19.86
CA ASP A 40 25.73 5.81 18.74
C ASP A 40 24.83 4.57 18.90
N PHE A 41 25.31 3.49 19.53
CA PHE A 41 24.48 2.31 19.83
C PHE A 41 23.42 2.61 20.88
N TRP A 42 23.77 3.34 21.94
CA TRP A 42 22.78 3.79 22.93
C TRP A 42 21.71 4.68 22.28
N ARG A 43 22.13 5.63 21.43
CA ARG A 43 21.21 6.49 20.69
C ARG A 43 20.27 5.65 19.81
N LEU A 44 20.79 4.71 19.04
CA LEU A 44 20.01 3.81 18.19
C LEU A 44 19.00 2.96 18.98
N LYS A 45 19.44 2.37 20.10
CA LYS A 45 18.57 1.58 20.97
C LYS A 45 17.45 2.43 21.58
N ASN A 46 17.76 3.68 21.93
CA ASN A 46 16.76 4.62 22.43
C ASN A 46 15.78 5.07 21.33
N GLU A 47 16.27 5.34 20.12
CA GLU A 47 15.44 5.64 18.94
C GLU A 47 14.45 4.48 18.67
N LEU A 48 14.94 3.23 18.62
CA LEU A 48 14.10 2.06 18.37
C LEU A 48 13.09 1.80 19.49
N ARG A 49 13.46 2.03 20.76
CA ARG A 49 12.52 1.93 21.88
C ARG A 49 11.39 2.95 21.78
N LYS A 50 11.72 4.20 21.45
CA LYS A 50 10.71 5.26 21.24
C LYS A 50 9.82 4.92 20.04
N LEU A 51 10.42 4.47 18.94
CA LEU A 51 9.70 4.08 17.74
C LEU A 51 8.71 2.94 18.01
N ARG A 52 9.10 1.94 18.81
CA ARG A 52 8.21 0.86 19.23
C ARG A 52 6.97 1.40 19.95
N GLY A 53 7.15 2.30 20.92
CA GLY A 53 6.01 2.92 21.62
C GLY A 53 5.07 3.69 20.68
N VAL A 54 5.61 4.27 19.60
CA VAL A 54 4.80 4.92 18.54
C VAL A 54 4.09 3.88 17.67
N MET A 55 4.76 2.79 17.31
CA MET A 55 4.24 1.71 16.46
C MET A 55 3.19 0.84 17.18
N GLU A 56 3.19 0.79 18.52
CA GLU A 56 2.20 0.07 19.35
C GLU A 56 0.77 0.63 19.19
N LYS A 57 0.64 1.87 18.70
CA LYS A 57 -0.65 2.49 18.45
C LYS A 57 -1.36 1.79 17.28
N SER A 58 -2.61 1.39 17.48
CA SER A 58 -3.42 0.71 16.47
C SER A 58 -3.63 1.51 15.18
N ASN A 59 -3.45 2.84 15.23
CA ASN A 59 -3.57 3.75 14.10
C ASN A 59 -2.21 4.12 13.46
N PHE A 60 -1.09 3.55 13.91
CA PHE A 60 0.25 3.91 13.45
C PHE A 60 0.39 3.88 11.92
N MET A 61 -0.01 2.78 11.28
CA MET A 61 0.07 2.65 9.82
C MET A 61 -0.73 3.74 9.08
N LYS A 62 -1.88 4.13 9.64
CA LYS A 62 -2.72 5.20 9.09
C LYS A 62 -2.00 6.55 9.20
N GLU A 63 -1.45 6.86 10.36
CA GLU A 63 -0.70 8.10 10.60
C GLU A 63 0.55 8.17 9.72
N LEU A 64 1.27 7.06 9.59
CA LEU A 64 2.44 6.95 8.72
C LEU A 64 2.08 7.22 7.26
N PHE A 65 1.06 6.54 6.72
CA PHE A 65 0.63 6.78 5.33
C PHE A 65 0.15 8.21 5.11
N ASN A 66 -0.64 8.77 6.03
CA ASN A 66 -1.11 10.16 5.92
C ASN A 66 0.04 11.17 6.01
N THR A 67 1.06 10.88 6.81
CA THR A 67 2.29 11.69 6.87
C THR A 67 3.03 11.66 5.55
N LEU A 68 3.21 10.47 4.96
CA LEU A 68 3.98 10.31 3.73
C LEU A 68 3.25 10.78 2.47
N LYS A 69 1.91 10.74 2.44
CA LYS A 69 1.09 11.29 1.34
C LYS A 69 1.24 12.80 1.16
N ASN A 70 1.77 13.50 2.15
CA ASN A 70 2.09 14.92 2.03
C ASN A 70 3.46 15.08 1.36
N GLU A 71 3.45 15.61 0.12
CA GLU A 71 4.66 15.80 -0.68
C GLU A 71 5.71 16.65 0.05
N THR A 72 5.29 17.76 0.66
CA THR A 72 6.19 18.67 1.39
C THR A 72 6.90 17.94 2.54
N ARG A 73 6.17 17.15 3.34
CA ARG A 73 6.78 16.35 4.43
C ARG A 73 7.78 15.34 3.91
N LEU A 74 7.48 14.69 2.78
CA LEU A 74 8.39 13.73 2.17
C LEU A 74 9.66 14.41 1.63
N GLN A 75 9.54 15.59 1.03
CA GLN A 75 10.68 16.38 0.57
C GLN A 75 11.56 16.86 1.74
N ILE A 76 10.95 17.31 2.84
CA ILE A 76 11.66 17.67 4.07
C ILE A 76 12.43 16.46 4.61
N LEU A 77 11.79 15.29 4.70
CA LEU A 77 12.46 14.06 5.14
C LEU A 77 13.66 13.73 4.24
N LYS A 78 13.52 13.82 2.92
CA LYS A 78 14.61 13.58 1.97
C LYS A 78 15.75 14.58 2.14
N ALA A 79 15.44 15.86 2.35
CA ALA A 79 16.44 16.90 2.58
C ALA A 79 17.27 16.60 3.84
N ILE A 80 16.60 16.33 4.98
CA ILE A 80 17.28 15.99 6.24
C ILE A 80 18.17 14.75 6.08
N VAL A 81 17.71 13.74 5.33
CA VAL A 81 18.50 12.54 5.05
C VAL A 81 19.71 12.87 4.18
N ASN A 82 19.56 13.65 3.11
CA ASN A 82 20.63 13.99 2.18
C ASN A 82 21.70 14.89 2.81
N ASP A 83 21.29 15.87 3.61
CA ASP A 83 22.19 16.78 4.33
C ASP A 83 23.12 15.99 5.27
N GLY A 84 22.59 14.95 5.94
CA GLY A 84 23.40 14.07 6.77
C GLY A 84 24.33 13.11 6.02
N HIS A 85 24.09 12.80 4.74
CA HIS A 85 25.05 12.06 3.91
C HIS A 85 26.20 12.96 3.43
N SER A 86 25.93 14.24 3.19
CA SER A 86 26.96 15.22 2.82
C SER A 86 27.95 15.53 3.97
N ALA A 87 27.46 15.44 5.21
CA ALA A 87 28.27 15.56 6.43
C ALA A 87 29.21 14.35 6.67
N GLY A 88 29.05 13.23 5.95
CA GLY A 88 29.95 12.08 6.04
C GLY A 88 31.41 12.36 5.63
N LYS A 89 31.70 13.53 5.04
CA LYS A 89 33.05 14.00 4.70
C LYS A 89 33.66 15.00 5.68
N ARG A 90 32.95 15.42 6.74
CA ARG A 90 33.53 16.28 7.79
C ARG A 90 33.07 15.80 9.16
N GLY A 91 34.04 15.38 9.97
CA GLY A 91 33.81 15.09 11.38
C GLY A 91 33.15 16.29 12.07
N HIS A 92 32.21 15.97 12.96
CA HIS A 92 31.58 16.89 13.92
C HIS A 92 31.24 18.29 13.39
N ASP A 93 30.09 18.42 12.71
CA ASP A 93 29.21 19.60 12.82
C ASP A 93 27.92 19.36 12.04
N PHE A 94 26.84 19.07 12.77
CA PHE A 94 25.49 19.09 12.20
C PHE A 94 25.06 20.55 12.00
N ARG A 95 25.38 21.14 10.85
CA ARG A 95 24.78 22.40 10.36
C ARG A 95 23.33 22.12 9.99
N GLU A 96 22.37 22.53 10.82
CA GLU A 96 21.68 23.82 10.78
C GLU A 96 20.62 23.89 9.69
N VAL A 97 19.46 23.31 9.98
CA VAL A 97 18.20 23.92 9.56
C VAL A 97 17.79 24.79 10.74
N GLU A 98 18.26 26.05 10.78
CA GLU A 98 17.72 27.03 11.71
C GLU A 98 16.27 27.32 11.30
N CYS A 99 15.32 27.03 12.19
CA CYS A 99 13.97 27.57 12.09
C CYS A 99 14.05 29.09 12.27
N MET A 100 14.27 29.82 11.18
CA MET A 100 14.29 31.28 11.17
C MET A 100 12.92 31.83 11.59
N ASP A 101 12.95 32.66 12.64
CA ASP A 101 11.80 33.28 13.28
C ASP A 101 10.86 33.97 12.29
N GLY A 102 9.58 33.57 12.32
CA GLY A 102 8.49 34.19 11.56
C GLY A 102 7.81 33.31 10.51
N LYS A 103 8.47 32.25 10.02
CA LYS A 103 7.87 31.15 9.21
C LYS A 103 7.80 29.81 9.95
N SER A 104 8.18 29.82 11.22
CA SER A 104 8.45 28.65 12.07
C SER A 104 7.26 27.72 12.24
N SER A 105 6.03 28.21 12.45
CA SER A 105 4.91 27.34 12.88
C SER A 105 4.53 26.25 11.86
N ILE A 106 4.58 26.54 10.55
CA ILE A 106 4.18 25.58 9.51
C ILE A 106 5.28 24.54 9.28
N TYR A 107 6.55 24.98 9.34
CA TYR A 107 7.68 24.07 9.20
C TYR A 107 7.78 23.14 10.42
N ASP A 108 7.55 23.70 11.62
CA ASP A 108 7.42 22.96 12.86
C ASP A 108 6.25 21.96 12.80
N GLU A 109 5.09 22.33 12.23
CA GLU A 109 3.97 21.40 12.06
C GLU A 109 4.33 20.20 11.15
N TYR A 110 5.09 20.43 10.07
CA TYR A 110 5.57 19.34 9.21
C TYR A 110 6.60 18.44 9.90
N LEU A 111 7.55 19.04 10.63
CA LEU A 111 8.57 18.32 11.37
C LEU A 111 7.99 17.53 12.54
N GLN A 112 7.06 18.13 13.28
CA GLN A 112 6.29 17.46 14.34
C GLN A 112 5.48 16.29 13.77
N SER A 113 4.86 16.45 12.60
CA SER A 113 4.17 15.34 11.93
C SER A 113 5.11 14.17 11.62
N LEU A 114 6.32 14.46 11.12
CA LEU A 114 7.35 13.45 10.86
C LEU A 114 7.86 12.80 12.16
N ALA A 115 8.01 13.59 13.22
CA ALA A 115 8.45 13.11 14.54
C ALA A 115 7.38 12.25 15.23
N ALA A 116 6.10 12.60 15.07
CA ALA A 116 4.98 11.86 15.64
C ALA A 116 4.90 10.40 15.17
N VAL A 117 5.34 10.14 13.94
CA VAL A 117 5.44 8.78 13.36
C VAL A 117 6.86 8.21 13.41
N GLY A 118 7.77 8.88 14.11
CA GLY A 118 9.14 8.41 14.34
C GLY A 118 10.08 8.45 13.14
N LEU A 119 9.76 9.21 12.09
CA LEU A 119 10.64 9.40 10.91
C LEU A 119 11.70 10.48 11.16
N ALA A 120 11.38 11.46 11.99
CA ALA A 120 12.31 12.48 12.46
C ALA A 120 12.37 12.47 14.00
N ALA A 121 13.42 13.05 14.56
CA ALA A 121 13.54 13.28 15.99
C ALA A 121 14.25 14.61 16.24
N GLU A 122 13.94 15.23 17.37
CA GLU A 122 14.56 16.47 17.82
C GLU A 122 15.73 16.14 18.76
N ASN A 123 16.83 16.87 18.62
CA ASN A 123 17.97 16.79 19.54
C ASN A 123 17.90 17.87 20.64
N MET A 124 18.86 17.87 21.55
CA MET A 124 18.89 18.82 22.68
C MET A 124 18.99 20.30 22.26
N ASN A 125 19.42 20.58 21.03
CA ASN A 125 19.57 21.94 20.49
C ASN A 125 18.36 22.35 19.64
N GLN A 126 17.21 21.69 19.81
CA GLN A 126 16.00 21.91 19.01
C GLN A 126 16.17 21.68 17.50
N ARG A 127 17.17 20.89 17.10
CA ARG A 127 17.43 20.56 15.69
C ARG A 127 16.85 19.18 15.37
N PHE A 128 16.12 19.11 14.26
CA PHE A 128 15.56 17.86 13.75
C PHE A 128 16.60 17.06 12.95
N TYR A 129 16.58 15.75 13.12
CA TYR A 129 17.35 14.79 12.33
C TYR A 129 16.49 13.60 11.92
N ALA A 130 16.88 12.91 10.85
CA ALA A 130 16.19 11.70 10.40
C ALA A 130 16.60 10.52 11.29
N THR A 131 15.61 9.81 11.83
CA THR A 131 15.84 8.59 12.60
C THR A 131 16.35 7.48 11.66
N VAL A 132 16.81 6.35 12.21
CA VAL A 132 17.11 5.16 11.37
C VAL A 132 15.92 4.76 10.52
N PHE A 133 14.72 4.75 11.10
CA PHE A 133 13.49 4.45 10.37
C PHE A 133 13.23 5.44 9.24
N GLY A 134 13.35 6.75 9.52
CA GLY A 134 13.23 7.79 8.50
C GLY A 134 14.26 7.65 7.37
N CYS A 135 15.50 7.31 7.70
CA CYS A 135 16.57 7.11 6.72
C CYS A 135 16.31 5.90 5.81
N ILE A 136 15.96 4.75 6.39
CA ILE A 136 15.66 3.53 5.62
C ILE A 136 14.44 3.79 4.72
N LEU A 137 13.41 4.42 5.27
CA LEU A 137 12.18 4.71 4.54
C LEU A 137 12.42 5.69 3.40
N ALA A 138 13.12 6.81 3.63
CA ALA A 138 13.43 7.78 2.59
C ALA A 138 14.20 7.16 1.41
N LYS A 139 15.13 6.22 1.68
CA LYS A 139 15.87 5.49 0.64
C LYS A 139 15.02 4.45 -0.09
N ARG A 140 14.19 3.69 0.63
CA ARG A 140 13.33 2.65 0.01
C ARG A 140 12.14 3.25 -0.76
N LEU A 141 11.81 4.53 -0.52
CA LEU A 141 10.68 5.24 -1.15
C LEU A 141 11.08 6.16 -2.30
N ASP A 142 12.15 5.84 -3.03
CA ASP A 142 12.46 6.58 -4.25
C ASP A 142 11.35 6.37 -5.31
N GLY A 143 10.89 7.45 -5.95
CA GLY A 143 9.72 7.45 -6.83
C GLY A 143 8.34 7.29 -6.16
N PHE A 144 8.25 7.26 -4.81
CA PHE A 144 6.98 7.12 -4.09
C PHE A 144 6.06 8.36 -4.23
N ALA A 145 6.65 9.56 -4.21
CA ALA A 145 5.99 10.86 -4.40
C ALA A 145 5.04 10.88 -5.61
N ASP A 146 5.51 10.36 -6.75
CA ASP A 146 4.75 10.36 -8.00
C ASP A 146 3.51 9.46 -7.98
N LEU A 147 3.49 8.45 -7.10
CA LEU A 147 2.44 7.43 -7.04
C LEU A 147 1.44 7.69 -5.90
N ILE A 148 1.83 8.39 -4.84
CA ILE A 148 0.95 8.67 -3.71
C ILE A 148 0.03 9.87 -3.89
N ARG A 149 0.36 10.80 -4.81
CA ARG A 149 -0.52 11.94 -5.15
C ARG A 149 -1.94 11.55 -5.60
N PHE A 150 -2.13 10.29 -5.97
CA PHE A 150 -3.43 9.73 -6.37
C PHE A 150 -4.30 9.30 -5.18
N LEU A 151 -3.73 9.26 -3.98
CA LEU A 151 -4.41 8.87 -2.75
C LEU A 151 -4.83 10.11 -1.97
N PRO A 152 -6.01 10.11 -1.33
CA PRO A 152 -6.43 11.23 -0.49
C PRO A 152 -5.51 11.39 0.72
N ALA A 153 -5.08 12.63 0.96
CA ALA A 153 -4.45 13.02 2.22
C ALA A 153 -5.47 12.96 3.36
N ASN A 154 -5.02 12.64 4.58
CA ASN A 154 -5.86 12.58 5.79
C ASN A 154 -7.07 11.63 5.66
N SER A 155 -6.82 10.41 5.19
CA SER A 155 -7.86 9.39 4.99
C SER A 155 -7.77 8.27 6.01
N GLU A 156 -8.84 7.49 6.15
CA GLU A 156 -8.87 6.22 6.91
C GLU A 156 -8.16 5.05 6.19
N CYS A 157 -7.31 5.34 5.21
CA CYS A 157 -6.51 4.39 4.44
C CYS A 157 -7.32 3.28 3.73
N TYR A 158 -8.55 3.61 3.33
CA TYR A 158 -9.43 2.69 2.64
C TYR A 158 -8.93 2.35 1.23
N GLU A 159 -8.42 3.35 0.51
CA GLU A 159 -7.81 3.18 -0.81
C GLU A 159 -6.64 2.20 -0.75
N GLU A 160 -5.74 2.38 0.21
CA GLU A 160 -4.57 1.54 0.47
C GLU A 160 -5.00 0.11 0.79
N THR A 161 -6.00 -0.05 1.67
CA THR A 161 -6.57 -1.36 2.03
C THR A 161 -7.12 -2.09 0.80
N LEU A 162 -7.87 -1.40 -0.06
CA LEU A 162 -8.42 -2.00 -1.28
C LEU A 162 -7.32 -2.35 -2.29
N LEU A 163 -6.30 -1.49 -2.47
CA LEU A 163 -5.19 -1.75 -3.38
C LEU A 163 -4.37 -2.97 -2.93
N THR A 164 -4.02 -3.07 -1.64
CA THR A 164 -3.31 -4.22 -1.08
C THR A 164 -4.13 -5.51 -1.23
N SER A 165 -5.45 -5.41 -1.04
CA SER A 165 -6.39 -6.53 -1.24
C SER A 165 -6.46 -6.98 -2.69
N LEU A 166 -6.49 -6.05 -3.66
CA LEU A 166 -6.50 -6.36 -5.09
C LEU A 166 -5.17 -6.90 -5.62
N LEU A 167 -4.07 -6.68 -4.89
CA LEU A 167 -2.76 -7.26 -5.22
C LEU A 167 -2.72 -8.78 -5.00
N GLN A 168 -3.69 -9.35 -4.26
CA GLN A 168 -3.89 -10.80 -4.16
C GLN A 168 -4.67 -11.39 -5.36
N GLY A 169 -5.24 -10.54 -6.21
CA GLY A 169 -6.01 -10.92 -7.38
C GLY A 169 -7.32 -10.15 -7.54
N PRO A 170 -8.06 -10.39 -8.64
CA PRO A 170 -9.30 -9.70 -8.94
C PRO A 170 -10.37 -9.93 -7.87
N LYS A 171 -11.05 -8.87 -7.42
CA LYS A 171 -12.10 -8.97 -6.37
C LYS A 171 -13.42 -8.36 -6.81
N THR A 172 -14.51 -8.93 -6.31
CA THR A 172 -15.87 -8.46 -6.58
C THR A 172 -16.20 -7.21 -5.74
N PHE A 173 -17.23 -6.45 -6.16
CA PHE A 173 -17.71 -5.33 -5.33
C PHE A 173 -18.07 -5.77 -3.91
N LYS A 174 -18.73 -6.93 -3.74
CA LYS A 174 -19.13 -7.45 -2.42
C LYS A 174 -17.91 -7.68 -1.52
N ASN A 175 -16.84 -8.25 -2.09
CA ASN A 175 -15.60 -8.53 -1.36
C ASN A 175 -14.84 -7.25 -1.00
N LEU A 176 -14.90 -6.21 -1.83
CA LEU A 176 -14.25 -4.93 -1.54
C LEU A 176 -15.08 -4.12 -0.54
N ALA A 177 -16.41 -4.14 -0.65
CA ALA A 177 -17.33 -3.48 0.26
C ALA A 177 -17.25 -4.00 1.70
N SER A 178 -16.97 -5.29 1.88
CA SER A 178 -16.78 -5.88 3.21
C SER A 178 -15.51 -5.40 3.94
N LEU A 179 -14.54 -4.79 3.23
CA LEU A 179 -13.29 -4.33 3.83
C LEU A 179 -13.34 -2.89 4.38
N VAL A 180 -14.19 -2.03 3.81
CA VAL A 180 -14.17 -0.56 4.07
C VAL A 180 -15.55 0.04 4.32
N SER A 181 -16.62 -0.76 4.28
CA SER A 181 -18.05 -0.39 4.30
C SER A 181 -18.70 -0.25 2.91
N PRO A 182 -19.90 -0.83 2.70
CA PRO A 182 -20.66 -0.72 1.45
C PRO A 182 -21.03 0.72 1.05
N ASN A 183 -21.17 1.63 2.02
CA ASN A 183 -21.61 3.00 1.76
C ASN A 183 -20.49 3.85 1.14
N ILE A 184 -19.23 3.54 1.47
CA ILE A 184 -18.05 4.34 1.06
C ILE A 184 -17.36 3.68 -0.14
N ALA A 185 -17.43 2.35 -0.26
CA ALA A 185 -16.79 1.59 -1.34
C ALA A 185 -17.05 2.14 -2.76
N PRO A 186 -18.27 2.54 -3.17
CA PRO A 186 -18.51 3.12 -4.49
C PRO A 186 -17.70 4.39 -4.74
N ARG A 187 -17.58 5.25 -3.73
CA ARG A 187 -16.84 6.52 -3.82
C ARG A 187 -15.33 6.27 -3.93
N ILE A 188 -14.81 5.28 -3.20
CA ILE A 188 -13.41 4.88 -3.26
C ILE A 188 -13.09 4.28 -4.64
N LEU A 189 -13.90 3.32 -5.10
CA LEU A 189 -13.70 2.69 -6.42
C LEU A 189 -13.78 3.70 -7.56
N LYS A 190 -14.69 4.69 -7.47
CA LYS A 190 -14.75 5.78 -8.45
C LYS A 190 -13.44 6.57 -8.49
N ARG A 191 -12.86 6.92 -7.34
CA ARG A 191 -11.60 7.66 -7.25
C ARG A 191 -10.42 6.84 -7.78
N LEU A 192 -10.28 5.59 -7.34
CA LEU A 192 -9.24 4.68 -7.82
C LEU A 192 -9.30 4.47 -9.35
N LYS A 193 -10.51 4.36 -9.90
CA LYS A 193 -10.73 4.27 -11.34
C LYS A 193 -10.32 5.55 -12.06
N THR A 194 -10.71 6.71 -11.52
CA THR A 194 -10.39 8.02 -12.10
C THR A 194 -8.87 8.27 -12.10
N ALA A 195 -8.18 7.81 -11.06
CA ALA A 195 -6.72 7.85 -10.95
C ALA A 195 -5.99 6.83 -11.85
N GLY A 196 -6.73 5.96 -12.55
CA GLY A 196 -6.18 4.90 -13.39
C GLY A 196 -5.44 3.81 -12.60
N LEU A 197 -5.79 3.60 -11.33
CA LEU A 197 -5.18 2.58 -10.46
C LEU A 197 -5.90 1.22 -10.55
N ILE A 198 -7.19 1.25 -10.89
CA ILE A 198 -7.99 0.04 -11.08
C ILE A 198 -8.69 0.07 -12.44
N GLU A 199 -8.81 -1.11 -13.03
CA GLU A 199 -9.65 -1.36 -14.18
C GLU A 199 -11.04 -1.82 -13.72
N PRO A 200 -12.12 -1.23 -14.26
CA PRO A 200 -13.45 -1.79 -14.11
C PRO A 200 -13.52 -3.17 -14.80
N PRO A 201 -14.53 -3.99 -14.46
CA PRO A 201 -14.77 -5.23 -15.18
C PRO A 201 -14.87 -4.97 -16.70
N GLU A 202 -14.12 -5.74 -17.48
CA GLU A 202 -14.10 -5.69 -18.94
C GLU A 202 -15.51 -5.90 -19.52
N GLU A 203 -16.30 -6.77 -18.90
CA GLU A 203 -17.70 -7.02 -19.26
C GLU A 203 -18.66 -6.17 -18.43
N LYS A 204 -19.36 -5.25 -19.09
CA LYS A 204 -20.49 -4.51 -18.49
C LYS A 204 -21.67 -5.42 -18.18
N ASP A 205 -21.79 -6.51 -18.92
CA ASP A 205 -22.85 -7.51 -18.82
C ASP A 205 -22.60 -8.42 -17.62
N TYR A 206 -23.47 -8.33 -16.62
CA TYR A 206 -23.40 -9.13 -15.38
C TYR A 206 -24.13 -10.48 -15.51
N VAL A 207 -24.64 -10.79 -16.70
CA VAL A 207 -25.48 -11.94 -16.99
C VAL A 207 -24.92 -12.65 -18.21
N SER A 208 -24.49 -13.89 -18.00
CA SER A 208 -24.06 -14.79 -19.06
C SER A 208 -25.04 -15.95 -19.19
N PHE A 209 -25.27 -16.35 -20.43
CA PHE A 209 -26.14 -17.46 -20.82
C PHE A 209 -25.29 -18.67 -21.16
N PHE A 210 -25.70 -19.84 -20.68
CA PHE A 210 -24.96 -21.10 -20.81
C PHE A 210 -25.89 -22.17 -21.37
N ARG A 211 -25.36 -23.09 -22.18
CA ARG A 211 -26.09 -24.28 -22.62
C ARG A 211 -26.26 -25.26 -21.45
N SER A 212 -27.43 -25.88 -21.35
CA SER A 212 -27.63 -27.03 -20.49
C SER A 212 -27.14 -28.31 -21.18
N LYS A 213 -27.01 -29.40 -20.40
CA LYS A 213 -26.67 -30.73 -20.93
C LYS A 213 -27.84 -31.44 -21.64
N ARG A 214 -28.97 -30.76 -21.85
CA ARG A 214 -30.13 -31.35 -22.54
C ARG A 214 -29.89 -31.42 -24.03
N ASP A 215 -30.40 -32.48 -24.63
CA ASP A 215 -30.37 -32.69 -26.06
C ASP A 215 -31.30 -31.69 -26.78
N PRO A 216 -30.76 -30.81 -27.65
CA PRO A 216 -31.55 -29.82 -28.38
C PRO A 216 -32.42 -30.43 -29.47
N GLU A 217 -32.14 -31.65 -29.96
CA GLU A 217 -32.93 -32.27 -31.04
C GLU A 217 -34.28 -32.80 -30.56
N LYS A 218 -34.47 -32.95 -29.25
CA LYS A 218 -35.75 -33.33 -28.64
C LYS A 218 -36.76 -32.18 -28.54
N GLU A 219 -36.35 -30.97 -28.92
CA GLU A 219 -37.14 -29.75 -28.80
C GLU A 219 -37.40 -29.11 -30.18
N THR A 220 -38.60 -28.60 -30.40
CA THR A 220 -38.94 -27.90 -31.65
C THR A 220 -38.37 -26.49 -31.62
N LEU A 221 -37.21 -26.28 -32.24
CA LEU A 221 -36.54 -24.97 -32.34
C LEU A 221 -36.80 -24.32 -33.70
N SER A 222 -37.19 -23.04 -33.69
CA SER A 222 -37.18 -22.25 -34.93
C SER A 222 -35.75 -22.07 -35.46
N ILE A 223 -35.60 -21.79 -36.76
CA ILE A 223 -34.29 -21.57 -37.41
C ILE A 223 -33.47 -20.52 -36.65
N VAL A 224 -34.11 -19.43 -36.20
CA VAL A 224 -33.45 -18.36 -35.44
C VAL A 224 -33.11 -18.80 -34.02
N GLU A 225 -33.97 -19.57 -33.35
CA GLU A 225 -33.68 -20.13 -32.02
C GLU A 225 -32.50 -21.10 -32.06
N ARG A 226 -32.44 -21.96 -33.09
CA ARG A 226 -31.33 -22.89 -33.33
C ARG A 226 -30.03 -22.13 -33.60
N LYS A 227 -30.07 -21.06 -34.40
CA LYS A 227 -28.92 -20.16 -34.62
C LYS A 227 -28.42 -19.52 -33.31
N VAL A 228 -29.34 -19.01 -32.50
CA VAL A 228 -29.02 -18.40 -31.19
C VAL A 228 -28.43 -19.43 -30.23
N TYR A 229 -29.03 -20.63 -30.14
CA TYR A 229 -28.52 -21.71 -29.30
C TYR A 229 -27.11 -22.15 -29.72
N ASN A 230 -26.91 -22.35 -31.02
CA ASN A 230 -25.62 -22.76 -31.62
C ASN A 230 -24.51 -21.71 -31.45
N ALA A 231 -24.85 -20.45 -31.19
CA ALA A 231 -23.88 -19.39 -30.91
C ALA A 231 -23.48 -19.28 -29.42
N ILE A 232 -24.16 -19.98 -28.50
CA ILE A 232 -23.83 -19.98 -27.06
C ILE A 232 -22.70 -20.98 -26.78
N PRO A 233 -21.50 -20.55 -26.36
CA PRO A 233 -20.42 -21.46 -25.99
C PRO A 233 -20.67 -22.08 -24.60
N GLU A 234 -19.96 -23.17 -24.29
CA GLU A 234 -20.02 -23.82 -22.97
C GLU A 234 -19.50 -22.91 -21.85
N CYS A 235 -18.53 -22.04 -22.15
CA CYS A 235 -18.00 -21.05 -21.21
C CYS A 235 -18.96 -19.87 -20.94
N GLY A 236 -20.10 -19.82 -21.62
CA GLY A 236 -21.11 -18.79 -21.47
C GLY A 236 -20.85 -17.52 -22.29
N ILE A 237 -21.92 -16.78 -22.58
CA ILE A 237 -21.85 -15.54 -23.38
C ILE A 237 -22.90 -14.53 -22.95
N SER A 238 -22.58 -13.24 -23.08
CA SER A 238 -23.54 -12.17 -22.83
C SER A 238 -24.54 -12.00 -23.98
N ALA A 239 -25.71 -11.43 -23.69
CA ALA A 239 -26.72 -11.15 -24.72
C ALA A 239 -26.20 -10.19 -25.81
N ARG A 240 -25.31 -9.26 -25.45
CA ARG A 240 -24.72 -8.31 -26.39
C ARG A 240 -23.77 -8.98 -27.36
N LYS A 241 -22.81 -9.78 -26.85
CA LYS A 241 -21.91 -10.59 -27.68
C LYS A 241 -22.68 -11.59 -28.55
N LEU A 242 -23.79 -12.14 -28.05
CA LEU A 242 -24.66 -13.04 -28.80
C LEU A 242 -25.40 -12.33 -29.94
N SER A 243 -25.87 -11.09 -29.70
CA SER A 243 -26.48 -10.22 -30.71
C SER A 243 -25.51 -9.92 -31.85
N GLU A 244 -24.28 -9.54 -31.51
CA GLU A 244 -23.20 -9.27 -32.46
C GLU A 244 -22.85 -10.51 -33.29
N LYS A 245 -22.68 -11.68 -32.64
CA LYS A 245 -22.35 -12.94 -33.34
C LYS A 245 -23.45 -13.45 -34.27
N THR A 246 -24.71 -13.25 -33.91
CA THR A 246 -25.84 -13.82 -34.66
C THR A 246 -26.44 -12.86 -35.67
N GLY A 247 -26.10 -11.57 -35.60
CA GLY A 247 -26.73 -10.48 -36.37
C GLY A 247 -28.18 -10.22 -35.99
N VAL A 248 -28.66 -10.78 -34.88
CA VAL A 248 -30.03 -10.62 -34.39
C VAL A 248 -30.07 -9.45 -33.40
N SER A 249 -31.09 -8.59 -33.48
CA SER A 249 -31.22 -7.46 -32.57
C SER A 249 -31.30 -7.89 -31.10
N LEU A 250 -30.75 -7.07 -30.20
CA LEU A 250 -30.68 -7.36 -28.77
C LEU A 250 -32.05 -7.69 -28.15
N ARG A 251 -33.11 -6.99 -28.59
CA ARG A 251 -34.50 -7.25 -28.15
C ARG A 251 -34.96 -8.65 -28.54
N ARG A 252 -34.69 -9.08 -29.78
CA ARG A 252 -35.06 -10.43 -30.26
C ARG A 252 -34.23 -11.52 -29.59
N ILE A 253 -32.95 -11.26 -29.33
CA ILE A 253 -32.08 -12.15 -28.53
C ILE A 253 -32.72 -12.47 -27.19
N TYR A 254 -33.18 -11.48 -26.42
CA TYR A 254 -33.83 -11.73 -25.13
C TYR A 254 -35.12 -12.56 -25.25
N VAL A 255 -35.91 -12.35 -26.32
CA VAL A 255 -37.11 -13.16 -26.58
C VAL A 255 -36.73 -14.63 -26.82
N HIS A 256 -35.74 -14.89 -27.68
CA HIS A 256 -35.29 -16.25 -27.95
C HIS A 256 -34.63 -16.91 -26.73
N LEU A 257 -33.81 -16.18 -25.97
CA LEU A 257 -33.20 -16.66 -24.74
C LEU A 257 -34.26 -17.01 -23.67
N ARG A 258 -35.36 -16.23 -23.58
CA ARG A 258 -36.47 -16.56 -22.68
C ARG A 258 -37.18 -17.86 -23.10
N ARG A 259 -37.39 -18.08 -24.41
CA ARG A 259 -37.98 -19.32 -24.93
C ARG A 259 -37.06 -20.53 -24.73
N LEU A 260 -35.77 -20.39 -25.03
CA LEU A 260 -34.75 -21.42 -24.80
C LEU A 260 -34.61 -21.76 -23.30
N LYS A 261 -34.77 -20.78 -22.41
CA LYS A 261 -34.85 -20.99 -20.96
C LYS A 261 -36.10 -21.76 -20.57
N GLY A 262 -37.27 -21.45 -21.15
CA GLY A 262 -38.52 -22.20 -20.94
C GLY A 262 -38.38 -23.68 -21.32
N LYS A 263 -37.68 -23.96 -22.43
CA LYS A 263 -37.31 -25.30 -22.90
C LYS A 263 -36.18 -25.97 -22.08
N LYS A 264 -35.65 -25.27 -21.07
CA LYS A 264 -34.52 -25.70 -20.21
C LYS A 264 -33.24 -26.04 -20.98
N LEU A 265 -33.07 -25.48 -22.18
CA LEU A 265 -31.86 -25.63 -23.01
C LEU A 265 -30.77 -24.60 -22.64
N VAL A 266 -31.18 -23.50 -22.03
CA VAL A 266 -30.28 -22.43 -21.60
C VAL A 266 -30.55 -22.08 -20.14
N PHE A 267 -29.49 -21.87 -19.36
CA PHE A 267 -29.58 -21.31 -18.02
C PHE A 267 -28.75 -20.03 -17.91
N ILE A 268 -29.04 -19.27 -16.86
CA ILE A 268 -28.44 -17.97 -16.61
C ILE A 268 -27.50 -18.11 -15.41
N ARG A 269 -26.26 -17.61 -15.54
CA ARG A 269 -25.41 -17.33 -14.38
C ARG A 269 -25.04 -15.85 -14.36
N ARG A 270 -25.02 -15.30 -13.16
CA ARG A 270 -24.49 -13.95 -12.95
C ARG A 270 -22.98 -14.04 -12.86
N THR A 271 -22.29 -13.42 -13.80
CA THR A 271 -20.83 -13.28 -13.73
C THR A 271 -20.52 -12.12 -12.78
N PRO A 272 -19.79 -12.37 -11.68
CA PRO A 272 -19.50 -11.31 -10.74
C PRO A 272 -18.54 -10.30 -11.40
N LYS A 273 -18.92 -9.03 -11.34
CA LYS A 273 -18.07 -7.92 -11.75
C LYS A 273 -16.84 -7.86 -10.84
N THR A 274 -15.68 -8.14 -11.39
CA THR A 274 -14.39 -8.07 -10.69
C THR A 274 -13.64 -6.80 -11.08
N TYR A 275 -12.92 -6.25 -10.11
CA TYR A 275 -11.98 -5.15 -10.29
C TYR A 275 -10.57 -5.72 -10.31
N ARG A 276 -9.70 -5.14 -11.15
CA ARG A 276 -8.29 -5.53 -11.28
C ARG A 276 -7.41 -4.31 -11.11
N LEU A 277 -6.16 -4.51 -10.69
CA LEU A 277 -5.16 -3.45 -10.68
C LEU A 277 -4.64 -3.21 -12.10
N THR A 278 -4.45 -1.94 -12.45
CA THR A 278 -3.67 -1.56 -13.64
C THR A 278 -2.18 -1.77 -13.37
N THR A 279 -1.32 -1.62 -14.39
CA THR A 279 0.15 -1.61 -14.19
C THR A 279 0.59 -0.55 -13.17
N LYS A 280 -0.03 0.63 -13.21
CA LYS A 280 0.19 1.72 -12.25
C LYS A 280 -0.31 1.35 -10.85
N GLY A 281 -1.49 0.75 -10.75
CA GLY A 281 -2.07 0.25 -9.51
C GLY A 281 -1.22 -0.85 -8.86
N LEU A 282 -0.68 -1.77 -9.66
CA LEU A 282 0.24 -2.82 -9.20
C LEU A 282 1.50 -2.22 -8.58
N LYS A 283 2.15 -1.27 -9.27
CA LYS A 283 3.33 -0.58 -8.73
C LYS A 283 3.05 0.07 -7.38
N LEU A 284 1.96 0.83 -7.27
CA LEU A 284 1.58 1.48 -6.01
C LEU A 284 1.24 0.46 -4.91
N ALA A 285 0.43 -0.56 -5.21
CA ALA A 285 0.07 -1.59 -4.25
C ALA A 285 1.29 -2.38 -3.75
N SER A 286 2.25 -2.68 -4.63
CA SER A 286 3.50 -3.33 -4.27
C SER A 286 4.37 -2.46 -3.37
N LEU A 287 4.41 -1.14 -3.61
CA LEU A 287 5.12 -0.21 -2.72
C LEU A 287 4.45 -0.12 -1.34
N LEU A 288 3.12 -0.04 -1.29
CA LEU A 288 2.38 -0.04 -0.02
C LEU A 288 2.65 -1.32 0.79
N ARG A 289 2.68 -2.48 0.12
CA ARG A 289 3.04 -3.75 0.75
C ARG A 289 4.47 -3.77 1.27
N LYS A 290 5.44 -3.33 0.46
CA LYS A 290 6.86 -3.23 0.88
C LYS A 290 7.04 -2.33 2.10
N LEU A 291 6.26 -1.26 2.19
CA LEU A 291 6.28 -0.35 3.33
C LEU A 291 5.72 -1.03 4.59
N GLN A 292 4.61 -1.78 4.47
CA GLN A 292 4.08 -2.61 5.56
C GLN A 292 5.11 -3.66 6.02
N GLU A 293 5.74 -4.37 5.09
CA GLU A 293 6.78 -5.35 5.37
C GLU A 293 7.98 -4.74 6.10
N LEU A 294 8.41 -3.54 5.70
CA LEU A 294 9.49 -2.80 6.37
C LEU A 294 9.11 -2.39 7.79
N VAL A 295 7.86 -1.97 8.03
CA VAL A 295 7.40 -1.64 9.39
C VAL A 295 7.44 -2.88 10.28
N GLU A 296 6.96 -4.02 9.77
CA GLU A 296 7.02 -5.31 10.47
C GLU A 296 8.46 -5.79 10.73
N GLU A 297 9.38 -5.60 9.77
CA GLU A 297 10.81 -5.91 9.90
C GLU A 297 11.45 -5.11 11.05
N ILE A 298 11.20 -3.80 11.08
CA ILE A 298 11.71 -2.89 12.10
C ILE A 298 11.09 -3.19 13.46
N TRP A 299 9.79 -3.48 13.49
CA TRP A 299 9.09 -3.88 14.71
C TRP A 299 9.72 -5.13 15.34
N LYS A 300 9.87 -6.21 14.56
CA LYS A 300 10.50 -7.45 15.04
C LYS A 300 11.94 -7.24 15.48
N SER A 301 12.69 -6.39 14.77
CA SER A 301 14.07 -6.03 15.15
C SER A 301 14.11 -5.30 16.50
N SER A 302 13.12 -4.43 16.76
CA SER A 302 13.00 -3.72 18.04
C SER A 302 12.66 -4.66 19.21
N GLU A 303 11.85 -5.69 18.97
CA GLU A 303 11.46 -6.69 19.98
C GLU A 303 12.65 -7.55 20.42
N GLN A 304 13.50 -7.98 19.48
CA GLN A 304 14.71 -8.75 19.77
C GLN A 304 15.68 -7.99 20.69
N LEU A 305 15.76 -6.66 20.57
CA LEU A 305 16.63 -5.82 21.40
C LEU A 305 16.17 -5.72 22.87
N ASP A 306 14.87 -5.83 23.15
CA ASP A 306 14.37 -5.85 24.52
C ASP A 306 14.45 -7.25 25.15
N ASN A 307 14.22 -8.31 24.37
CA ASN A 307 14.35 -9.69 24.85
C ASN A 307 15.80 -10.08 25.20
N SER A 308 16.80 -9.44 24.57
CA SER A 308 18.21 -9.59 24.92
C SER A 308 18.58 -9.10 26.34
N LYS A 309 17.66 -8.45 27.07
CA LYS A 309 17.84 -8.07 28.48
C LYS A 309 17.49 -9.19 29.48
N ASN A 310 16.86 -10.27 29.02
CA ASN A 310 16.38 -11.37 29.87
C ASN A 310 17.20 -12.67 29.70
N ALA A 311 18.39 -12.59 29.10
CA ALA A 311 19.31 -13.72 28.89
C ALA A 311 20.71 -13.39 29.41
#